data_AF-A0A527WJE6-F1
#
_entry.id   AF-A0A527WJE6-F1
#
_cell.length_a   1.000
_cell.length_b   1.000
_cell.length_c   1.000
_cell.angle_alpha   90.00
_cell.angle_beta   90.00
_cell.angle_gamma   90.00
#
_symmetry.space_group_name_H-M   'P 1'
#
loop_
_entity.id
_entity.type
_entity.pdbx_description
1 polymer ?
#
loop_
_entity_poly.entity_id
_entity_poly.type
_entity_poly.pdbx_seq_one_letter_code
_entity_poly.pdbx_strand_id
1 'polypeptide(L)'
;VDPLYEGAYIATLDQSETGPIADRFKATYNYQPDVNVAYAYDMVALSAGIASSAGPDGFNKQVLENATGFRGSTGLFRFRSDGSSQRSMPFFKVEKGQLKLVEKQTAGF
;
A
#
# COMPACT_ATOMS: atom_id res chain seq x y z
N VAL A 1 -4.28 -8.61 19.45
CA VAL A 1 -3.70 -9.82 18.82
C VAL A 1 -3.81 -10.96 19.82
N ASP A 2 -4.22 -12.16 19.39
CA ASP A 2 -4.33 -13.35 20.26
C ASP A 2 -2.96 -13.72 20.85
N PRO A 3 -2.84 -14.09 22.15
CA PRO A 3 -1.60 -14.56 22.76
C PRO A 3 -0.85 -15.65 21.97
N LEU A 4 -1.56 -16.45 21.17
CA LEU A 4 -0.96 -17.48 20.30
C LEU A 4 -0.02 -16.90 19.22
N TYR A 5 -0.15 -15.63 18.87
CA TYR A 5 0.70 -14.99 17.86
C TYR A 5 1.89 -14.22 18.45
N GLU A 6 2.10 -14.25 19.77
CA GLU A 6 3.25 -13.58 20.39
C GLU A 6 4.56 -14.07 19.77
N GLY A 7 5.43 -13.13 19.39
CA GLY A 7 6.70 -13.43 18.72
C GLY A 7 6.59 -13.74 17.22
N ALA A 8 5.38 -13.86 16.67
CA ALA A 8 5.18 -14.05 15.24
C ALA A 8 5.65 -12.83 14.45
N TYR A 9 6.09 -13.08 13.22
CA TYR A 9 6.46 -12.03 12.28
C TYR A 9 5.40 -11.87 11.19
N ILE A 10 5.07 -10.63 10.86
CA ILE A 10 4.00 -10.29 9.92
C ILE A 10 4.50 -9.17 9.00
N ALA A 11 4.34 -9.37 7.69
CA ALA A 11 4.41 -8.30 6.70
C ALA A 11 3.00 -7.73 6.50
N THR A 12 2.81 -6.44 6.69
CA THR A 12 1.51 -5.77 6.52
C THR A 12 1.70 -4.30 6.16
N LEU A 13 0.62 -3.60 5.82
CA LEU A 13 0.67 -2.17 5.53
C LEU A 13 1.07 -1.36 6.76
N ASP A 14 1.81 -0.27 6.53
CA ASP A 14 2.13 0.69 7.56
C ASP A 14 0.88 1.51 7.91
N GLN A 15 0.39 1.39 9.15
CA GLN A 15 -0.78 2.14 9.61
C GLN A 15 -0.54 3.65 9.59
N SER A 16 0.71 4.11 9.72
CA SER A 16 1.05 5.53 9.61
C SER A 16 0.92 6.06 8.17
N GLU A 17 1.10 5.20 7.16
CA GLU A 17 0.89 5.56 5.75
C GLU A 17 -0.59 5.49 5.36
N THR A 18 -1.33 4.48 5.84
CA THR A 18 -2.75 4.32 5.52
C THR A 18 -3.68 5.22 6.34
N GLY A 19 -3.25 5.65 7.53
CA GLY A 19 -4.06 6.40 8.51
C GLY A 19 -4.76 7.64 7.94
N PRO A 20 -4.07 8.54 7.20
CA PRO A 20 -4.71 9.73 6.64
C PRO A 20 -5.87 9.45 5.68
N ILE A 21 -5.79 8.39 4.86
CA ILE A 21 -6.90 7.96 4.01
C ILE A 21 -8.01 7.35 4.85
N ALA A 22 -7.65 6.57 5.87
CA ALA A 22 -8.63 5.96 6.76
C ALA A 22 -9.50 7.01 7.48
N ASP A 23 -8.87 8.08 7.97
CA ASP A 23 -9.55 9.19 8.65
C ASP A 23 -10.50 9.94 7.72
N ARG A 24 -10.04 10.26 6.50
CA ARG A 24 -10.87 10.92 5.48
C ARG A 24 -12.07 10.08 5.09
N PHE A 25 -11.84 8.79 4.83
CA PHE A 25 -12.92 7.87 4.48
C PHE A 25 -13.97 7.77 5.58
N LYS A 26 -13.53 7.58 6.83
CA LYS A 26 -14.44 7.52 7.99
C LYS A 26 -15.22 8.82 8.17
N ALA A 27 -14.59 9.98 7.97
CA ALA A 27 -15.27 11.28 8.05
C ALA A 27 -16.35 11.44 6.97
N THR A 28 -16.16 10.87 5.78
CA THR A 28 -17.14 10.93 4.67
C THR A 28 -18.25 9.89 4.80
N TYR A 29 -17.91 8.65 5.13
CA TYR A 29 -18.83 7.51 5.03
C TYR A 29 -19.31 6.98 6.39
N ASN A 30 -18.77 7.50 7.49
CA ASN A 30 -19.14 7.16 8.87
C ASN A 30 -18.98 5.68 9.25
N TYR A 31 -18.03 4.97 8.62
CA TYR A 31 -17.59 3.64 9.03
C TYR A 31 -16.08 3.45 8.80
N GLN A 32 -15.51 2.43 9.45
CA GLN A 32 -14.08 2.14 9.34
C GLN A 32 -13.78 1.50 7.97
N PRO A 33 -12.79 2.02 7.22
CA PRO A 33 -12.40 1.41 5.96
C PRO A 33 -11.72 0.06 6.21
N ASP A 34 -11.95 -0.86 5.28
CA ASP A 34 -11.09 -2.04 5.15
C ASP A 34 -9.84 -1.71 4.31
N VAL A 35 -8.97 -2.70 4.15
CA VAL A 35 -7.73 -2.53 3.36
C VAL A 35 -7.99 -2.26 1.87
N ASN A 36 -9.12 -2.72 1.33
CA ASN A 36 -9.46 -2.54 -0.08
C ASN A 36 -9.76 -1.09 -0.41
N VAL A 37 -10.30 -0.32 0.55
CA VAL A 37 -10.47 1.12 0.41
C VAL A 37 -9.12 1.79 0.13
N ALA A 38 -8.08 1.47 0.90
CA ALA A 38 -6.76 2.06 0.72
C ALA A 38 -6.17 1.68 -0.66
N TYR A 39 -6.34 0.43 -1.11
CA TYR A 39 -5.94 0.02 -2.45
C TYR A 39 -6.72 0.77 -3.54
N ALA A 40 -8.02 0.98 -3.38
CA ALA A 40 -8.82 1.71 -4.35
C ALA A 40 -8.39 3.18 -4.46
N TYR A 41 -8.08 3.85 -3.35
CA TYR A 41 -7.52 5.20 -3.35
C TYR A 41 -6.20 5.27 -4.13
N ASP A 42 -5.32 4.30 -3.92
CA ASP A 42 -4.04 4.24 -4.63
C ASP A 42 -4.23 4.02 -6.14
N MET A 43 -5.19 3.17 -6.55
CA MET A 43 -5.47 2.95 -7.98
C MET A 43 -6.05 4.19 -8.66
N VAL A 44 -6.90 4.96 -7.98
CA VAL A 44 -7.41 6.23 -8.49
C VAL A 44 -6.28 7.26 -8.58
N ALA A 45 -5.45 7.39 -7.54
CA ALA A 45 -4.32 8.31 -7.53
C ALA A 45 -3.29 7.97 -8.62
N LEU A 46 -2.98 6.68 -8.80
CA LEU A 46 -2.16 6.17 -9.88
C LEU A 46 -2.71 6.57 -11.25
N SER A 47 -4.00 6.27 -11.50
CA SER A 47 -4.63 6.53 -12.79
C SER A 47 -4.66 8.03 -13.10
N ALA A 48 -4.99 8.86 -12.11
CA ALA A 48 -4.93 10.31 -12.24
C ALA A 48 -3.49 10.81 -12.49
N GLY A 49 -2.50 10.23 -11.83
CA GLY A 49 -1.09 10.55 -12.02
C GLY A 49 -0.58 10.21 -13.43
N ILE A 50 -0.95 9.04 -13.97
CA ILE A 50 -0.63 8.65 -15.35
C ILE A 50 -1.30 9.61 -16.33
N ALA A 51 -2.61 9.86 -16.18
CA ALA A 51 -3.35 10.75 -17.07
C ALA A 51 -2.78 12.18 -17.06
N SER A 52 -2.39 12.68 -15.89
CA SER A 52 -1.80 14.02 -15.72
C SER A 52 -0.39 14.14 -16.32
N SER A 53 0.45 13.11 -16.15
CA SER A 53 1.87 13.16 -16.56
C SER A 53 2.11 12.76 -18.02
N ALA A 54 1.36 11.77 -18.52
CA ALA A 54 1.61 11.12 -19.80
C ALA A 54 0.38 11.16 -20.73
N GLY A 55 -0.75 11.70 -20.29
CA GLY A 55 -1.97 11.78 -21.09
C GLY A 55 -2.62 10.41 -21.36
N PRO A 56 -3.57 10.34 -22.32
CA PRO A 56 -4.27 9.11 -22.67
C PRO A 56 -3.35 7.96 -23.11
N ASP A 57 -2.26 8.29 -23.80
CA ASP A 57 -1.28 7.30 -24.28
C ASP A 57 -0.38 6.75 -23.15
N GLY A 58 -0.45 7.34 -21.96
CA GLY A 58 0.29 6.90 -20.77
C GLY A 58 -0.17 5.56 -20.21
N PHE A 59 -1.37 5.08 -20.55
CA PHE A 59 -1.88 3.78 -20.10
C PHE A 59 -1.36 2.63 -20.97
N ASN A 60 -0.05 2.42 -20.94
CA ASN A 60 0.63 1.37 -21.68
C ASN A 60 1.55 0.54 -20.75
N LYS A 61 2.01 -0.62 -21.25
CA LYS A 61 2.86 -1.53 -20.46
C LYS A 61 4.14 -0.90 -19.94
N GLN A 62 4.81 -0.06 -20.74
CA GLN A 62 6.06 0.59 -20.35
C GLN A 62 5.87 1.44 -19.08
N VAL A 63 4.76 2.15 -18.98
CA VAL A 63 4.43 3.00 -17.84
C VAL A 63 3.95 2.17 -16.66
N LEU A 64 3.00 1.24 -16.88
CA LEU A 64 2.41 0.43 -15.81
C LEU A 64 3.41 -0.54 -15.17
N GLU A 65 4.30 -1.14 -15.96
CA GLU A 65 5.30 -2.11 -15.51
C GLU A 65 6.65 -1.44 -15.16
N ASN A 66 6.66 -0.12 -14.91
CA ASN A 66 7.87 0.61 -14.53
C ASN A 66 8.51 -0.02 -13.27
N ALA A 67 9.77 -0.42 -13.38
CA ALA A 67 10.50 -1.12 -12.32
C ALA A 67 10.68 -0.28 -11.04
N THR A 68 10.70 1.05 -11.15
CA THR A 68 10.74 1.98 -10.01
C THR A 68 9.42 1.97 -9.22
N GLY A 69 8.31 1.63 -9.88
CA GLY A 69 6.99 1.54 -9.28
C GLY A 69 6.34 2.90 -8.97
N PHE A 70 5.33 2.83 -8.11
CA PHE A 70 4.46 3.92 -7.69
C PHE A 70 4.38 3.93 -6.17
N ARG A 71 4.23 5.13 -5.58
CA ARG A 71 4.07 5.30 -4.14
C ARG A 71 2.70 5.90 -3.85
N GLY A 72 1.90 5.17 -3.09
CA GLY A 72 0.58 5.59 -2.61
C GLY A 72 0.49 5.55 -1.09
N SER A 73 -0.73 5.58 -0.57
CA SER A 73 -1.04 5.42 0.85
C SER A 73 -0.83 4.00 1.37
N THR A 74 -0.73 3.01 0.48
CA THR A 74 -0.38 1.62 0.82
C THR A 74 1.11 1.30 0.54
N GLY A 75 1.96 2.34 0.54
CA GLY A 75 3.40 2.22 0.35
C GLY A 75 3.83 2.10 -1.11
N LEU A 76 5.01 1.54 -1.31
CA LEU A 76 5.62 1.37 -2.63
C LEU A 76 5.10 0.08 -3.31
N PHE A 77 4.59 0.18 -4.54
CA PHE A 77 4.13 -0.95 -5.34
C PHE A 77 4.52 -0.82 -6.82
N ARG A 78 4.62 -1.94 -7.53
CA ARG A 78 4.77 -1.99 -8.99
C ARG A 78 3.91 -3.10 -9.58
N PHE A 79 3.63 -3.01 -10.87
CA PHE A 79 3.06 -4.14 -11.62
C PHE A 79 4.18 -4.91 -12.31
N ARG A 80 4.06 -6.23 -12.32
CA ARG A 80 4.97 -7.14 -13.02
C ARG A 80 4.39 -7.48 -14.39
N SER A 81 5.24 -8.04 -15.26
CA SER A 81 4.84 -8.45 -16.62
C SER A 81 3.79 -9.56 -16.67
N ASP A 82 3.59 -10.29 -15.57
CA ASP A 82 2.50 -11.26 -15.38
C ASP A 82 1.18 -10.61 -14.91
N GLY A 83 1.13 -9.28 -14.79
CA GLY A 83 -0.01 -8.52 -14.32
C GLY A 83 -0.18 -8.48 -12.80
N SER A 84 0.67 -9.18 -12.04
CA SER A 84 0.61 -9.16 -10.57
C SER A 84 1.14 -7.85 -10.00
N SER A 85 0.61 -7.45 -8.84
CA SER A 85 1.17 -6.37 -8.05
C SER A 85 2.24 -6.91 -7.10
N GLN A 86 3.41 -6.29 -7.11
CA GLN A 86 4.44 -6.49 -6.09
C GLN A 86 4.47 -5.24 -5.20
N ARG A 87 4.51 -5.44 -3.88
CA ARG A 87 4.49 -4.35 -2.90
C ARG A 87 5.62 -4.52 -1.89
N SER A 88 6.27 -3.40 -1.56
CA SER A 88 7.18 -3.34 -0.42
C SER A 88 6.35 -3.14 0.84
N MET A 89 6.47 -4.05 1.80
CA MET A 89 5.73 -4.00 3.05
C MET A 89 6.71 -3.97 4.22
N PRO A 90 6.48 -3.12 5.24
CA PRO A 90 7.22 -3.21 6.48
C PRO A 90 6.99 -4.55 7.17
N PHE A 91 8.02 -4.96 7.90
CA PHE A 91 8.05 -6.20 8.64
C PHE A 91 7.93 -5.92 10.13
N PHE A 92 6.97 -6.58 10.77
CA PHE A 92 6.66 -6.39 12.18
C PHE A 92 6.82 -7.70 12.94
N LYS A 93 7.09 -7.59 14.22
CA LYS A 93 7.00 -8.67 15.19
C LYS A 93 5.86 -8.36 16.16
N VAL A 94 5.07 -9.37 16.51
CA VAL A 94 4.08 -9.25 17.57
C VAL A 94 4.80 -9.28 18.92
N GLU A 95 4.70 -8.18 19.68
CA GLU A 95 5.21 -8.07 21.05
C GLU A 95 4.11 -7.52 21.96
N LYS A 96 3.81 -8.25 23.04
CA LYS A 96 2.72 -7.92 23.99
C LYS A 96 1.40 -7.65 23.29
N GLY A 97 1.09 -8.44 22.26
CA GLY A 97 -0.13 -8.31 21.47
C GLY A 97 -0.20 -7.07 20.56
N GLN A 98 0.91 -6.36 20.35
CA GLN A 98 1.02 -5.21 19.45
C GLN A 98 2.03 -5.48 18.32
N LEU A 99 1.84 -4.84 17.16
CA LEU A 99 2.83 -4.88 16.09
C LEU A 99 3.96 -3.91 16.41
N LYS A 100 5.18 -4.44 16.49
CA LYS A 100 6.39 -3.65 16.64
C LYS A 100 7.23 -3.75 15.38
N LEU A 101 7.61 -2.59 14.85
CA LEU A 101 8.39 -2.50 13.63
C LEU A 101 9.76 -3.16 13.82
N VAL A 102 10.09 -4.10 12.93
CA VAL A 102 11.39 -4.74 12.83
C VAL A 102 12.19 -4.09 11.72
N GLU A 103 11.57 -3.96 10.55
CA GLU A 103 12.19 -3.36 9.38
C GLU A 103 11.17 -2.52 8.61
N LYS A 104 11.60 -1.34 8.16
CA LYS A 104 10.80 -0.51 7.27
C LYS A 104 10.73 -1.17 5.88
N GLN A 105 9.73 -0.77 5.11
CA GLN A 105 9.69 -1.11 3.68
C GLN A 105 10.98 -0.65 2.96
N THR A 106 11.40 -1.44 1.98
CA THR A 106 12.54 -1.14 1.13
C THR A 106 12.31 0.13 0.31
N ALA A 107 13.40 0.81 -0.07
CA ALA A 107 13.33 1.97 -0.95
C ALA A 107 13.03 1.62 -2.43
N GLY A 108 13.08 0.33 -2.79
CA GLY A 108 12.94 -0.19 -4.16
C GLY A 108 12.58 -1.68 -4.20
N PHE A 109 12.62 -2.26 -5.41
CA PHE A 109 12.23 -3.65 -5.71
C PHE A 109 13.35 -4.48 -6.31
#